data_AF-A0A7S0QTT1-F1
#
_entry.id   AF-A0A7S0QTT1-F1
#
_cell.length_a   1.000
_cell.length_b   1.000
_cell.length_c   1.000
_cell.angle_alpha   90.00
_cell.angle_beta   90.00
_cell.angle_gamma   90.00
#
_symmetry.space_group_name_H-M   'P 1'
#
loop_
_entity.id
_entity.type
_entity.pdbx_description
1 polymer ?
#
loop_
_entity_poly.entity_id
_entity_poly.type
_entity_poly.pdbx_seq_one_letter_code
_entity_poly.pdbx_strand_id
1 'polypeptide(L)'
;GEVELLAKHVTIKQVKQKISGKTFTPGVIEPSFGIGRIIYCLYEHSYYTREGDDQRSVFKFTPVTAPVKATVFPLLQKPEFEPYTQRVGDVLTRAGVARKVDETGASIGKRYARTDEIGVPFAITIDHTTFEDDTVTLRERDSMAQVRVPIADVGELLQKLCNLSATWEADVLPKYPAHGTTADQ
;
A
#
# COMPACT_ATOMS: atom_id res chain seq x y z
N GLY A 1 -35.46 70.04 3.35
CA GLY A 1 -36.91 70.24 3.47
C GLY A 1 -37.44 69.23 4.45
N GLU A 2 -38.11 69.68 5.50
CA GLU A 2 -38.74 68.78 6.47
C GLU A 2 -39.93 68.08 5.81
N VAL A 3 -39.98 66.75 5.95
CA VAL A 3 -41.08 65.93 5.45
C VAL A 3 -41.91 65.47 6.63
N GLU A 4 -43.16 65.89 6.68
CA GLU A 4 -44.08 65.59 7.78
C GLU A 4 -44.88 64.32 7.47
N LEU A 5 -44.70 63.29 8.29
CA LEU A 5 -45.43 62.02 8.17
C LEU A 5 -46.80 62.13 8.84
N LEU A 6 -47.82 62.43 8.05
CA LEU A 6 -49.22 62.40 8.47
C LEU A 6 -49.71 60.95 8.72
N ALA A 7 -50.69 60.78 9.62
CA ALA A 7 -51.25 59.48 10.00
C ALA A 7 -51.82 58.66 8.81
N LYS A 8 -52.23 59.32 7.71
CA LYS A 8 -52.68 58.65 6.48
C LYS A 8 -51.55 57.95 5.71
N HIS A 9 -50.29 58.28 6.00
CA HIS A 9 -49.11 57.72 5.34
C HIS A 9 -48.59 56.46 6.04
N VAL A 10 -49.08 56.14 7.25
CA VAL A 10 -48.64 54.97 8.02
C VAL A 10 -49.85 54.24 8.58
N THR A 11 -49.95 52.94 8.30
CA THR A 11 -50.95 52.08 8.95
C THR A 11 -50.27 51.19 9.98
N ILE A 12 -50.51 51.45 11.25
CA ILE A 12 -50.00 50.63 12.35
C ILE A 12 -50.99 49.48 12.57
N LYS A 13 -50.56 48.24 12.35
CA LYS A 13 -51.36 47.04 12.62
C LYS A 13 -50.62 46.13 13.60
N GLN A 14 -51.30 45.73 14.67
CA GLN A 14 -50.82 44.64 15.53
C GLN A 14 -51.31 43.31 14.95
N VAL A 15 -50.38 42.38 14.69
CA VAL A 15 -50.68 41.08 14.08
C VAL A 15 -50.20 39.97 15.01
N LYS A 16 -51.08 39.04 15.38
CA LYS A 16 -50.67 37.81 16.09
C LYS A 16 -50.14 36.81 15.05
N GLN A 17 -48.83 36.61 15.02
CA GLN A 17 -48.18 35.66 14.14
C GLN A 17 -47.72 34.43 14.93
N LYS A 18 -48.19 33.24 14.56
CA LYS A 18 -47.71 31.98 15.12
C LYS A 18 -46.36 31.66 14.49
N ILE A 19 -45.27 31.85 15.24
CA ILE A 19 -43.92 31.45 14.80
C ILE A 19 -43.76 29.96 15.08
N SER A 20 -43.58 29.17 14.04
CA SER A 20 -43.34 27.73 14.13
C SER A 20 -41.91 27.44 13.69
N GLY A 21 -41.06 26.99 14.62
CA GLY A 21 -39.65 26.70 14.37
C GLY A 21 -38.72 27.91 14.52
N LYS A 22 -37.41 27.62 14.56
CA LYS A 22 -36.34 28.62 14.55
C LYS A 22 -35.50 28.42 13.30
N THR A 23 -35.37 29.48 12.50
CA THR A 23 -34.34 29.55 11.46
C THR A 23 -33.00 29.80 12.13
N PHE A 24 -31.98 29.01 11.82
CA PHE A 24 -30.61 29.27 12.23
C PHE A 24 -29.67 28.93 11.08
N THR A 25 -28.53 29.62 11.03
CA THR A 25 -27.45 29.32 10.09
C THR A 25 -26.45 28.41 10.80
N PRO A 26 -26.30 27.14 10.40
CA PRO A 26 -25.34 26.24 11.04
C PRO A 26 -23.90 26.72 10.78
N GLY A 27 -23.04 26.59 11.79
CA GLY A 27 -21.60 26.74 11.60
C GLY A 27 -21.07 25.59 10.74
N VAL A 28 -20.20 25.89 9.79
CA VAL A 28 -19.56 24.91 8.91
C VAL A 28 -18.13 24.67 9.39
N ILE A 29 -17.78 23.39 9.59
CA ILE A 29 -16.39 22.96 9.79
C ILE A 29 -15.95 22.26 8.51
N GLU A 30 -14.95 22.82 7.84
CA GLU A 30 -14.41 22.29 6.59
C GLU A 30 -12.98 21.78 6.81
N PRO A 31 -12.80 20.48 7.08
CA PRO A 31 -11.48 19.88 7.06
C PRO A 31 -11.02 19.73 5.60
N SER A 32 -9.99 20.48 5.23
CA SER A 32 -9.40 20.45 3.89
C SER A 32 -8.03 19.77 3.91
N PHE A 33 -7.84 18.73 3.08
CA PHE A 33 -6.62 17.94 3.02
C PHE A 33 -5.94 18.07 1.66
N GLY A 34 -4.74 18.64 1.65
CA GLY A 34 -3.92 18.74 0.45
C GLY A 34 -3.23 17.41 0.12
N ILE A 35 -3.87 16.55 -0.67
CA ILE A 35 -3.37 15.20 -1.01
C ILE A 35 -1.93 15.23 -1.54
N GLY A 36 -1.60 16.18 -2.42
CA GLY A 36 -0.23 16.31 -2.94
C GLY A 36 0.82 16.55 -1.87
N ARG A 37 0.51 17.35 -0.84
CA ARG A 37 1.41 17.57 0.30
C ARG A 37 1.52 16.33 1.18
N ILE A 38 0.42 15.63 1.40
CA ILE A 38 0.41 14.38 2.18
C ILE A 38 1.29 13.32 1.51
N ILE A 39 1.17 13.15 0.19
CA ILE A 39 2.00 12.22 -0.58
C ILE A 39 3.47 12.64 -0.54
N TYR A 40 3.75 13.93 -0.68
CA TYR A 40 5.12 14.45 -0.58
C TYR A 40 5.75 14.19 0.79
N CYS A 41 5.01 14.46 1.89
CA CYS A 41 5.46 14.12 3.24
C CYS A 41 5.67 12.62 3.41
N LEU A 42 4.82 11.77 2.80
CA LEU A 42 5.02 10.33 2.81
C LEU A 42 6.34 9.94 2.13
N TYR A 43 6.71 10.57 1.02
CA TYR A 43 8.01 10.33 0.38
C TYR A 43 9.17 10.71 1.30
N GLU A 44 9.17 11.94 1.84
CA GLU A 44 10.27 12.39 2.70
C GLU A 44 10.40 11.53 3.97
N HIS A 45 9.29 11.13 4.59
CA HIS A 45 9.32 10.34 5.82
C HIS A 45 9.64 8.86 5.61
N SER A 46 9.48 8.34 4.40
CA SER A 46 9.73 6.93 4.09
C SER A 46 11.03 6.68 3.35
N TYR A 47 11.65 7.72 2.78
CA TYR A 47 12.91 7.59 2.04
C TYR A 47 14.10 7.33 2.98
N TYR A 48 14.91 6.32 2.64
CA TYR A 48 16.21 6.10 3.25
C TYR A 48 17.13 5.34 2.28
N THR A 49 18.45 5.40 2.51
CA THR A 49 19.42 4.53 1.83
C THR A 49 19.80 3.36 2.73
N ARG A 50 20.10 2.20 2.15
CA ARG A 50 20.56 1.05 2.93
C ARG A 50 21.91 1.34 3.56
N GLU A 51 22.12 0.85 4.78
CA GLU A 51 23.41 0.97 5.45
C GLU A 51 24.52 0.32 4.61
N GLY A 52 25.58 1.09 4.35
CA GLY A 52 26.73 0.64 3.57
C GLY A 52 26.57 0.74 2.04
N ASP A 53 25.44 1.22 1.52
CA ASP A 53 25.23 1.42 0.09
C ASP A 53 24.32 2.64 -0.21
N ASP A 54 24.96 3.79 -0.42
CA ASP A 54 24.28 5.06 -0.73
C ASP A 54 23.52 5.05 -2.07
N GLN A 55 23.76 4.05 -2.92
CA GLN A 55 23.03 3.90 -4.19
C GLN A 55 21.75 3.06 -4.03
N ARG A 56 21.54 2.44 -2.87
CA ARG A 56 20.35 1.62 -2.60
C ARG A 56 19.32 2.41 -1.82
N SER A 57 18.64 3.28 -2.54
CA SER A 57 17.48 4.02 -2.06
C SER A 57 16.26 3.11 -1.88
N VAL A 58 15.48 3.38 -0.83
CA VAL A 58 14.27 2.62 -0.49
C VAL A 58 13.19 3.58 0.00
N PHE A 59 11.94 3.35 -0.43
CA PHE A 59 10.77 3.94 0.22
C PHE A 59 10.13 2.94 1.18
N LYS A 60 10.19 3.22 2.48
CA LYS A 60 9.53 2.48 3.56
C LYS A 60 8.02 2.71 3.59
N PHE A 61 7.32 2.51 2.48
CA PHE A 61 5.86 2.61 2.47
C PHE A 61 5.26 1.51 3.34
N THR A 62 4.25 1.87 4.15
CA THR A 62 3.43 0.86 4.81
C THR A 62 2.74 -0.01 3.75
N PRO A 63 2.50 -1.31 4.02
CA PRO A 63 1.83 -2.18 3.06
C PRO A 63 0.50 -1.63 2.53
N VAL A 64 -0.24 -0.86 3.33
CA VAL A 64 -1.49 -0.20 2.93
C VAL A 64 -1.27 0.89 1.89
N THR A 65 -0.24 1.72 2.06
CA THR A 65 0.03 2.87 1.19
C THR A 65 0.90 2.55 -0.02
N ALA A 66 1.60 1.40 -0.02
CA ALA A 66 2.47 1.02 -1.13
C ALA A 66 1.69 0.87 -2.46
N PRO A 67 2.13 1.48 -3.58
CA PRO A 67 1.40 1.41 -4.86
C PRO A 67 1.26 -0.01 -5.41
N VAL A 68 2.34 -0.79 -5.31
CA VAL A 68 2.39 -2.22 -5.65
C VAL A 68 2.70 -2.98 -4.37
N LYS A 69 1.98 -4.08 -4.12
CA LYS A 69 2.10 -4.83 -2.86
C LYS A 69 3.16 -5.92 -2.95
N ALA A 70 3.24 -6.59 -4.09
CA ALA A 70 4.23 -7.64 -4.31
C ALA A 70 4.85 -7.57 -5.71
N THR A 71 6.12 -7.90 -5.80
CA THR A 71 6.76 -8.20 -7.09
C THR A 71 7.07 -9.69 -7.17
N VAL A 72 6.74 -10.32 -8.29
CA VAL A 72 7.02 -11.74 -8.57
C VAL A 72 8.22 -11.83 -9.51
N PHE A 73 9.22 -12.62 -9.12
CA PHE A 73 10.48 -12.81 -9.81
C PHE A 73 10.66 -14.29 -10.16
N PRO A 74 10.56 -14.68 -11.45
CA PRO A 74 11.17 -15.94 -11.86
C PRO A 74 12.70 -15.80 -11.75
N LEU A 75 13.38 -16.78 -11.13
CA LEU A 75 14.83 -16.73 -10.93
C LEU A 75 15.56 -16.58 -12.28
N LEU A 76 15.12 -17.34 -13.28
CA LEU A 76 15.62 -17.31 -14.65
C LEU A 76 14.47 -17.04 -15.63
N GLN A 77 14.78 -16.35 -16.72
CA GLN A 77 13.84 -16.17 -17.83
C GLN A 77 13.83 -17.43 -18.70
N LYS A 78 13.19 -18.49 -18.21
CA LYS A 78 13.03 -19.77 -18.90
C LYS A 78 11.56 -20.20 -18.91
N PRO A 79 11.10 -20.91 -19.96
CA PRO A 79 9.72 -21.40 -20.06
C PRO A 79 9.27 -22.27 -18.89
N GLU A 80 10.20 -22.94 -18.19
CA GLU A 80 9.93 -23.78 -17.02
C GLU A 80 9.38 -22.99 -15.82
N PHE A 81 9.68 -21.69 -15.70
CA PHE A 81 9.20 -20.83 -14.61
C PHE A 81 7.80 -20.25 -14.88
N GLU A 82 7.40 -20.14 -16.15
CA GLU A 82 6.16 -19.46 -16.56
C GLU A 82 4.90 -20.01 -15.88
N PRO A 83 4.68 -21.35 -15.78
CA PRO A 83 3.48 -21.88 -15.14
C PRO A 83 3.37 -21.49 -13.66
N TYR A 84 4.50 -21.45 -12.95
CA TYR A 84 4.55 -21.07 -11.54
C TYR A 84 4.35 -19.56 -11.37
N THR A 85 4.92 -18.73 -12.26
CA THR A 85 4.70 -17.28 -12.28
C THR A 85 3.23 -16.95 -12.48
N GLN A 86 2.57 -17.61 -13.42
CA GLN A 86 1.14 -17.45 -13.66
C GLN A 86 0.32 -17.91 -12.46
N ARG A 87 0.62 -19.09 -11.89
CA ARG A 87 -0.10 -19.64 -10.73
C ARG A 87 0.00 -18.74 -9.50
N VAL A 88 1.20 -18.27 -9.16
CA VAL A 88 1.39 -17.27 -8.08
C VAL A 88 0.58 -16.03 -8.41
N GLY A 89 0.64 -15.59 -9.67
CA GLY A 89 -0.10 -14.44 -10.14
C GLY A 89 -1.61 -14.54 -9.90
N ASP A 90 -2.21 -15.70 -10.19
CA ASP A 90 -3.63 -15.98 -10.00
C ASP A 90 -4.02 -16.07 -8.52
N VAL A 91 -3.16 -16.64 -7.68
CA VAL A 91 -3.37 -16.67 -6.22
C VAL A 91 -3.43 -15.25 -5.67
N LEU A 92 -2.49 -14.38 -6.06
CA LEU A 92 -2.47 -12.98 -5.62
C LEU A 92 -3.66 -12.18 -6.14
N THR A 93 -4.03 -12.37 -7.40
CA THR A 93 -5.19 -11.69 -8.00
C THR A 93 -6.49 -12.09 -7.30
N ARG A 94 -6.67 -13.39 -6.98
CA ARG A 94 -7.84 -13.85 -6.21
C ARG A 94 -7.89 -13.28 -4.80
N ALA A 95 -6.74 -13.04 -4.19
CA ALA A 95 -6.64 -12.40 -2.88
C ALA A 95 -6.80 -10.86 -2.92
N GLY A 96 -6.92 -10.26 -4.11
CA GLY A 96 -7.02 -8.80 -4.27
C GLY A 96 -5.68 -8.07 -4.05
N VAL A 97 -4.56 -8.77 -4.16
CA VAL A 97 -3.22 -8.23 -3.92
C VAL A 97 -2.63 -7.71 -5.23
N ALA A 98 -2.38 -6.40 -5.31
CA ALA A 98 -1.77 -5.78 -6.49
C ALA A 98 -0.32 -6.23 -6.65
N ARG A 99 0.01 -6.78 -7.83
CA ARG A 99 1.32 -7.36 -8.13
C ARG A 99 1.95 -6.80 -9.40
N LYS A 100 3.28 -6.92 -9.48
CA LYS A 100 4.07 -6.74 -10.71
C LYS A 100 4.88 -8.01 -10.96
N VAL A 101 5.13 -8.36 -12.22
CA VAL A 101 6.10 -9.41 -12.58
C VAL A 101 7.35 -8.73 -13.13
N ASP A 102 8.53 -9.17 -12.68
CA ASP A 102 9.82 -8.71 -13.19
C ASP A 102 10.65 -9.90 -13.67
N GLU A 103 10.60 -10.10 -14.99
CA GLU A 103 11.30 -11.15 -15.74
C GLU A 103 12.61 -10.64 -16.35
N THR A 104 13.10 -9.46 -15.92
CA THR A 104 14.34 -8.93 -16.47
C THR A 104 15.51 -9.87 -16.15
N GLY A 105 16.39 -10.10 -17.13
CA GLY A 105 17.57 -10.96 -16.98
C GLY A 105 18.67 -10.41 -16.03
N ALA A 106 18.34 -9.45 -15.17
CA ALA A 106 19.25 -8.93 -14.17
C ALA A 106 19.34 -9.87 -12.95
N SER A 107 20.45 -9.83 -12.23
CA SER A 107 20.60 -10.60 -10.98
C SER A 107 19.48 -10.28 -9.99
N ILE A 108 19.12 -11.26 -9.16
CA ILE A 108 17.99 -11.12 -8.23
C ILE A 108 18.20 -9.94 -7.27
N GLY A 109 19.44 -9.70 -6.82
CA GLY A 109 19.79 -8.55 -5.98
C GLY A 109 19.50 -7.21 -6.65
N LYS A 110 19.79 -7.06 -7.95
CA LYS A 110 19.46 -5.84 -8.71
C LYS A 110 17.95 -5.65 -8.86
N ARG A 111 17.21 -6.75 -9.04
CA ARG A 111 15.74 -6.73 -9.13
C ARG A 111 15.09 -6.37 -7.80
N TYR A 112 15.61 -6.89 -6.69
CA TYR A 112 15.22 -6.46 -5.34
C TYR A 112 15.52 -4.98 -5.12
N ALA A 113 16.71 -4.49 -5.50
CA ALA A 113 17.05 -3.08 -5.33
C ALA A 113 16.07 -2.14 -6.07
N ARG A 114 15.73 -2.42 -7.33
CA ARG A 114 14.72 -1.66 -8.10
C ARG A 114 13.32 -1.69 -7.48
N THR A 115 12.98 -2.81 -6.84
CA THR A 115 11.67 -3.02 -6.22
C THR A 115 11.57 -2.32 -4.88
N ASP A 116 12.65 -2.37 -4.09
CA ASP A 116 12.80 -1.60 -2.85
C ASP A 116 12.78 -0.08 -3.14
N GLU A 117 13.39 0.36 -4.25
CA GLU A 117 13.45 1.76 -4.69
C GLU A 117 12.07 2.36 -4.97
N ILE A 118 11.11 1.57 -5.45
CA ILE A 118 9.72 2.01 -5.63
C ILE A 118 8.82 1.66 -4.43
N GLY A 119 9.41 1.14 -3.35
CA GLY A 119 8.76 0.89 -2.07
C GLY A 119 7.79 -0.29 -2.03
N VAL A 120 7.95 -1.30 -2.90
CA VAL A 120 7.13 -2.52 -2.82
C VAL A 120 7.51 -3.27 -1.52
N PRO A 121 6.55 -3.60 -0.66
CA PRO A 121 6.84 -4.20 0.65
C PRO A 121 7.24 -5.67 0.57
N PHE A 122 6.76 -6.41 -0.45
CA PHE A 122 7.01 -7.84 -0.57
C PHE A 122 7.58 -8.24 -1.93
N ALA A 123 8.50 -9.18 -1.90
CA ALA A 123 9.14 -9.75 -3.08
C ALA A 123 8.97 -11.27 -3.05
N ILE A 124 8.42 -11.85 -4.12
CA ILE A 124 8.22 -13.30 -4.25
C ILE A 124 9.16 -13.81 -5.31
N THR A 125 10.03 -14.75 -4.96
CA THR A 125 10.99 -15.36 -5.88
C THR A 125 10.62 -16.82 -6.12
N ILE A 126 10.53 -17.17 -7.40
CA ILE A 126 10.28 -18.52 -7.89
C ILE A 126 11.64 -19.08 -8.31
N ASP A 127 12.13 -20.06 -7.57
CA ASP A 127 13.42 -20.73 -7.75
C ASP A 127 13.25 -22.20 -8.13
N HIS A 128 14.36 -22.91 -8.33
CA HIS A 128 14.31 -24.33 -8.71
C HIS A 128 13.62 -25.21 -7.66
N THR A 129 13.75 -24.88 -6.38
CA THR A 129 13.09 -25.59 -5.27
C THR A 129 11.56 -25.55 -5.41
N THR A 130 11.03 -24.47 -6.00
CA THR A 130 9.59 -24.33 -6.27
C THR A 130 9.04 -25.47 -7.12
N PHE A 131 9.86 -26.06 -7.99
CA PHE A 131 9.46 -27.18 -8.85
C PHE A 131 9.33 -28.50 -8.09
N GLU A 132 9.97 -28.61 -6.94
CA GLU A 132 10.01 -29.81 -6.11
C GLU A 132 8.97 -29.75 -4.99
N ASP A 133 8.85 -28.59 -4.32
CA ASP A 133 8.09 -28.46 -3.07
C ASP A 133 6.84 -27.56 -3.15
N ASP A 134 6.58 -26.96 -4.31
CA ASP A 134 5.45 -26.04 -4.53
C ASP A 134 5.41 -24.84 -3.55
N THR A 135 6.59 -24.44 -3.06
CA THR A 135 6.77 -23.26 -2.22
C THR A 135 7.54 -22.17 -2.95
N VAL A 136 7.39 -20.93 -2.52
CA VAL A 136 8.10 -19.77 -3.06
C VAL A 136 8.83 -19.04 -1.95
N THR A 137 9.89 -18.33 -2.31
CA THR A 137 10.62 -17.49 -1.36
C THR A 137 9.92 -16.14 -1.24
N LEU A 138 9.40 -15.83 -0.07
CA LEU A 138 8.82 -14.53 0.26
C LEU A 138 9.85 -13.70 1.03
N ARG A 139 10.16 -12.53 0.49
CA ARG A 139 11.06 -11.54 1.09
C ARG A 139 10.29 -10.30 1.54
N GLU A 140 10.60 -9.82 2.73
CA GLU A 140 10.13 -8.53 3.23
C GLU A 140 11.16 -7.43 2.98
N ARG A 141 10.69 -6.26 2.58
CA ARG A 141 11.53 -5.13 2.17
C ARG A 141 12.43 -4.67 3.30
N ASP A 142 11.89 -4.25 4.43
CA ASP A 142 12.59 -3.46 5.44
C ASP A 142 13.71 -4.25 6.13
N SER A 143 13.39 -5.45 6.62
CA SER A 143 14.32 -6.41 7.24
C SER A 143 15.19 -7.16 6.25
N MET A 144 14.78 -7.22 4.97
CA MET A 144 15.35 -8.11 3.94
C MET A 144 15.25 -9.60 4.27
N ALA A 145 14.54 -9.99 5.32
CA ALA A 145 14.40 -11.39 5.71
C ALA A 145 13.60 -12.16 4.66
N GLN A 146 13.91 -13.45 4.53
CA GLN A 146 13.30 -14.35 3.55
C GLN A 146 12.76 -15.59 4.25
N VAL A 147 11.59 -16.06 3.83
CA VAL A 147 10.96 -17.30 4.30
C VAL A 147 10.42 -18.12 3.13
N ARG A 148 10.27 -19.42 3.30
CA ARG A 148 9.58 -20.28 2.31
C ARG A 148 8.10 -20.40 2.65
N VAL A 149 7.25 -20.08 1.68
CA VAL A 149 5.79 -20.09 1.84
C VAL A 149 5.17 -20.95 0.75
N PRO A 150 4.25 -21.88 1.07
CA PRO A 150 3.48 -22.59 0.06
C PRO A 150 2.76 -21.64 -0.89
N ILE A 151 2.74 -21.93 -2.19
CA ILE A 151 2.03 -21.09 -3.17
C ILE A 151 0.55 -20.94 -2.82
N ALA A 152 -0.06 -21.96 -2.20
CA ALA A 152 -1.45 -21.91 -1.75
C ALA A 152 -1.70 -20.83 -0.67
N ASP A 153 -0.72 -20.58 0.20
CA ASP A 153 -0.88 -19.72 1.37
C ASP A 153 -0.50 -18.26 1.09
N VAL A 154 0.32 -18.01 0.05
CA VAL A 154 0.92 -16.68 -0.20
C VAL A 154 -0.13 -15.58 -0.41
N GLY A 155 -1.25 -15.91 -1.06
CA GLY A 155 -2.32 -14.94 -1.34
C GLY A 155 -2.98 -14.43 -0.06
N GLU A 156 -3.44 -15.35 0.79
CA GLU A 156 -4.08 -15.01 2.06
C GLU A 156 -3.10 -14.31 3.01
N LEU A 157 -1.85 -14.79 3.06
CA LEU A 157 -0.80 -14.19 3.87
C LEU A 157 -0.57 -12.73 3.49
N LEU A 158 -0.35 -12.47 2.20
CA LEU A 158 -0.12 -11.10 1.72
C LEU A 158 -1.34 -10.22 1.88
N GLN A 159 -2.55 -10.75 1.73
CA GLN A 159 -3.76 -10.00 2.03
C GLN A 159 -3.79 -9.52 3.49
N LYS A 160 -3.49 -10.41 4.44
CA LYS A 160 -3.43 -10.08 5.88
C LYS A 160 -2.37 -9.03 6.19
N LEU A 161 -1.17 -9.18 5.62
CA LEU A 161 -0.08 -8.23 5.77
C LEU A 161 -0.40 -6.86 5.14
N CYS A 162 -1.00 -6.84 3.95
CA CYS A 162 -1.41 -5.61 3.27
C CYS A 162 -2.54 -4.87 3.99
N ASN A 163 -3.39 -5.58 4.73
CA ASN A 163 -4.47 -5.01 5.53
C ASN A 163 -4.07 -4.70 6.97
N LEU A 164 -2.79 -4.89 7.34
CA LEU A 164 -2.27 -4.71 8.70
C LEU A 164 -2.99 -5.58 9.75
N SER A 165 -3.58 -6.70 9.34
CA SER A 165 -4.18 -7.67 10.27
C SER A 165 -3.18 -8.74 10.71
N ALA A 166 -1.96 -8.70 10.19
CA ALA A 166 -0.82 -9.53 10.57
C ALA A 166 0.47 -8.71 10.41
N THR A 167 1.54 -9.09 11.12
CA THR A 167 2.88 -8.48 11.00
C THR A 167 3.91 -9.51 10.60
N TRP A 168 5.02 -9.01 10.03
CA TRP A 168 6.12 -9.88 9.60
C TRP A 168 6.74 -10.63 10.78
N GLU A 169 7.00 -9.91 11.88
CA GLU A 169 7.72 -10.44 13.03
C GLU A 169 6.90 -11.44 13.84
N ALA A 170 5.60 -11.19 14.02
CA ALA A 170 4.75 -12.02 14.87
C ALA A 170 4.12 -13.19 14.12
N ASP A 171 3.72 -13.00 12.86
CA ASP A 171 2.90 -13.98 12.14
C ASP A 171 3.66 -14.73 11.04
N VAL A 172 4.74 -14.16 10.51
CA VAL A 172 5.50 -14.75 9.39
C VAL A 172 6.70 -15.53 9.90
N LEU A 173 7.64 -14.86 10.58
CA LEU A 173 8.90 -15.48 11.01
C LEU A 173 8.74 -16.74 11.87
N PRO A 174 7.77 -16.83 12.80
CA PRO A 174 7.59 -18.05 13.60
C PRO A 174 6.90 -19.19 12.84
N LYS A 175 6.13 -18.86 11.79
CA LYS A 175 5.27 -19.82 11.08
C LYS A 175 5.99 -20.49 9.90
N TYR A 176 6.84 -19.74 9.21
CA TYR A 176 7.49 -20.21 7.98
C TYR A 176 8.99 -20.35 8.16
N PRO A 177 9.62 -21.39 7.59
CA PRO A 177 11.05 -21.60 7.73
C PRO A 177 11.81 -20.47 7.02
N ALA A 178 12.82 -19.94 7.72
CA ALA A 178 13.72 -18.94 7.15
C ALA A 178 14.46 -19.51 5.92
N HIS A 179 14.61 -18.68 4.90
CA HIS A 179 15.40 -18.98 3.72
C HIS A 179 16.68 -18.13 3.74
N GLY A 180 17.83 -18.78 3.59
CA GLY A 180 19.11 -18.08 3.55
C GLY A 180 19.21 -17.15 2.35
N THR A 181 19.89 -16.03 2.52
CA THR A 181 20.20 -15.11 1.42
C THR A 181 21.12 -15.81 0.43
N THR A 182 20.60 -16.23 -0.73
CA THR A 182 21.43 -16.53 -1.90
C THR A 182 21.98 -15.22 -2.46
N ALA A 183 22.93 -14.63 -1.72
CA ALA A 183 23.82 -13.60 -2.19
C ALA A 183 25.22 -14.23 -2.20
N ASP A 184 25.53 -14.90 -3.31
CA ASP A 184 26.86 -15.20 -3.85
C ASP A 184 26.84 -16.49 -4.70
N GLN A 185 26.14 -16.42 -5.84
CA GLN A 185 26.51 -17.12 -7.09
C GLN A 185 26.17 -16.22 -8.28
#